data_AF-A0A523D019-F1
#
_entry.id   AF-A0A523D019-F1
#
_cell.length_a   1.000
_cell.length_b   1.000
_cell.length_c   1.000
_cell.angle_alpha   90.00
_cell.angle_beta   90.00
_cell.angle_gamma   90.00
#
_symmetry.space_group_name_H-M   'P 1'
#
loop_
_entity.id
_entity.type
_entity.pdbx_description
1 polymer ?
#
loop_
_entity_poly.entity_id
_entity_poly.type
_entity_poly.pdbx_seq_one_letter_code
_entity_poly.pdbx_strand_id
1 'polypeptide(L)' 'MSDPYQIERERMVESQLKKRGIHNSQLLEAFSKVPRHQFLPRNLRSEAYTDGPSPIGEGQTISQPYMTAIMTQSAEVVPG' A
#
# COMPACT_ATOMS: atom_id res chain seq x y z
N MET A 1 -0.63 -19.34 -9.31
CA MET A 1 -1.84 -18.56 -9.68
C MET A 1 -1.40 -17.12 -9.84
N SER A 2 -1.81 -16.45 -10.91
CA SER A 2 -1.51 -15.02 -11.10
C SER A 2 -2.21 -14.20 -10.01
N ASP A 3 -1.54 -13.20 -9.43
CA ASP A 3 -2.14 -12.28 -8.47
C ASP A 3 -3.16 -11.37 -9.19
N PRO A 4 -4.47 -11.49 -8.89
CA PRO A 4 -5.49 -10.74 -9.60
C PRO A 4 -5.44 -9.23 -9.33
N TYR A 5 -4.67 -8.78 -8.34
CA TYR A 5 -4.56 -7.37 -7.95
C TYR A 5 -3.23 -6.71 -8.35
N GLN A 6 -2.45 -7.36 -9.23
CA GLN A 6 -1.15 -6.83 -9.65
C GLN A 6 -1.28 -5.44 -10.30
N ILE A 7 -2.26 -5.27 -11.19
CA ILE A 7 -2.46 -4.01 -11.94
C ILE A 7 -2.85 -2.86 -10.98
N GLU A 8 -3.73 -3.11 -10.02
CA GLU A 8 -4.18 -2.12 -9.04
C GLU A 8 -3.03 -1.73 -8.10
N ARG A 9 -2.18 -2.69 -7.72
CA ARG A 9 -0.99 -2.43 -6.91
C ARG A 9 0.01 -1.55 -7.64
N GLU A 10 0.34 -1.90 -8.88
CA GLU A 10 1.23 -1.10 -9.73
C GLU A 10 0.66 0.30 -9.97
N ARG A 11 -0.65 0.40 -10.27
CA ARG A 11 -1.32 1.69 -10.42
C ARG A 11 -1.26 2.54 -9.15
N MET A 12 -1.45 1.96 -7.96
CA MET A 12 -1.32 2.69 -6.70
C MET A 12 0.09 3.27 -6.53
N VAL A 13 1.13 2.50 -6.85
CA VAL A 13 2.52 2.98 -6.80
C VAL A 13 2.74 4.15 -7.78
N GLU A 14 2.33 4.00 -9.04
CA GLU A 14 2.56 5.03 -10.06
C GLU A 14 1.71 6.29 -9.88
N SER A 15 0.44 6.13 -9.54
CA SER A 15 -0.54 7.23 -9.56
C SER A 15 -0.77 7.88 -8.20
N GLN A 16 -0.59 7.14 -7.11
CA GLN A 16 -0.88 7.64 -5.75
C GLN A 16 0.41 7.94 -5.00
N LEU A 17 1.42 7.07 -5.03
CA LEU A 17 2.64 7.26 -4.24
C LEU A 17 3.64 8.21 -4.92
N LYS A 18 4.12 7.85 -6.11
CA LYS A 18 5.15 8.63 -6.82
C LYS A 18 4.72 10.07 -7.09
N LYS A 19 3.48 10.26 -7.53
CA LYS A 19 2.91 11.61 -7.81
C LYS A 19 2.83 12.51 -6.57
N ARG A 20 2.92 11.95 -5.37
CA ARG A 20 2.83 12.68 -4.10
C ARG A 20 4.17 12.74 -3.35
N GLY A 21 5.29 12.55 -4.06
CA GLY A 21 6.63 12.79 -3.54
C GLY A 21 7.27 11.61 -2.81
N ILE A 22 6.68 10.42 -2.87
CA ILE A 22 7.37 9.19 -2.45
C ILE A 22 8.38 8.82 -3.52
N HIS A 23 9.66 8.87 -3.18
CA HIS A 23 10.78 8.71 -4.11
C HIS A 23 11.82 7.68 -3.69
N ASN A 24 11.75 7.15 -2.46
CA ASN A 24 12.62 6.06 -2.04
C ASN A 24 12.32 4.80 -2.88
N SER A 25 13.31 4.35 -3.65
CA SER A 25 13.15 3.24 -4.60
C SER A 25 12.88 1.89 -3.91
N GLN A 26 13.58 1.60 -2.81
CA GLN A 26 13.37 0.39 -2.02
C GLN A 26 11.97 0.34 -1.41
N LEU A 27 11.48 1.48 -0.93
CA LEU A 27 10.12 1.62 -0.43
C LEU A 27 9.07 1.39 -1.53
N LEU A 28 9.23 2.03 -2.69
CA LEU A 28 8.31 1.84 -3.82
C LEU A 28 8.30 0.38 -4.30
N GLU A 29 9.46 -0.27 -4.35
CA GLU A 29 9.58 -1.68 -4.66
C GLU A 29 8.85 -2.56 -3.63
N ALA A 30 8.96 -2.25 -2.34
CA ALA A 30 8.22 -2.95 -1.30
C ALA A 30 6.70 -2.82 -1.51
N PHE A 31 6.19 -1.62 -1.83
CA PHE A 31 4.78 -1.41 -2.14
C PHE A 31 4.31 -2.14 -3.41
N SER A 32 5.19 -2.36 -4.39
CA SER A 32 4.90 -3.17 -5.58
C SER A 32 4.90 -4.68 -5.33
N LYS A 33 5.55 -5.15 -4.26
CA LYS A 33 5.68 -6.58 -3.94
C LYS A 33 4.71 -7.06 -2.87
N VAL A 34 4.43 -6.24 -1.85
CA VAL A 34 3.61 -6.64 -0.71
C VAL A 34 2.13 -6.67 -1.10
N PRO A 35 1.44 -7.82 -1.03
CA PRO A 35 0.05 -7.94 -1.44
C PRO A 35 -0.90 -7.40 -0.38
N ARG A 36 -1.08 -6.07 -0.34
CA ARG A 36 -1.94 -5.36 0.65
C ARG A 36 -3.33 -5.99 0.83
N HIS A 37 -3.95 -6.48 -0.24
CA HIS A 37 -5.25 -7.15 -0.21
C HIS A 37 -5.30 -8.40 0.70
N GLN A 38 -4.17 -9.02 1.03
CA GLN A 38 -4.14 -10.15 1.95
C GLN A 38 -4.36 -9.74 3.41
N PHE A 39 -4.13 -8.48 3.74
CA PHE A 39 -4.35 -7.88 5.07
C PHE A 39 -5.77 -7.32 5.25
N LEU A 40 -6.67 -7.59 4.30
CA LEU A 40 -8.05 -7.14 4.31
C LEU A 40 -9.05 -8.31 4.34
N PRO A 41 -10.22 -8.12 4.98
CA PRO A 41 -11.37 -8.99 4.81
C PRO A 41 -11.67 -9.23 3.33
N ARG A 42 -12.11 -10.46 2.97
CA ARG A 42 -12.30 -10.87 1.57
C ARG A 42 -13.23 -9.93 0.78
N ASN A 43 -14.27 -9.42 1.42
CA ASN A 43 -15.24 -8.49 0.84
C ASN A 43 -14.69 -7.09 0.53
N LEU A 44 -13.52 -6.72 1.08
CA LEU A 44 -12.89 -5.41 0.87
C LEU A 44 -11.67 -5.47 -0.05
N ARG A 45 -11.29 -6.65 -0.55
CA ARG A 45 -10.07 -6.82 -1.34
C ARG A 45 -10.10 -6.08 -2.68
N SER A 46 -11.28 -5.90 -3.28
CA SER A 46 -11.47 -5.10 -4.49
C SER A 46 -11.06 -3.64 -4.33
N GLU A 47 -11.08 -3.13 -3.10
CA GLU A 47 -10.77 -1.73 -2.76
C GLU A 47 -9.39 -1.58 -2.11
N ALA A 48 -8.61 -2.67 -2.03
CA ALA A 48 -7.38 -2.74 -1.24
C ALA A 48 -6.32 -1.69 -1.57
N TYR A 49 -6.33 -1.16 -2.80
CA TYR A 49 -5.36 -0.21 -3.32
C TYR A 49 -5.94 1.17 -3.60
N THR A 50 -7.13 1.46 -3.06
CA THR A 50 -7.65 2.82 -2.97
C THR A 50 -6.85 3.62 -1.93
N ASP A 51 -6.68 4.93 -2.14
CA ASP A 51 -6.02 5.78 -1.15
C ASP A 51 -6.98 6.20 -0.04
N GLY A 52 -7.47 5.23 0.73
CA GLY A 52 -8.34 5.43 1.86
C GLY A 52 -8.06 4.43 2.99
N PRO A 53 -8.43 4.77 4.24
CA PRO A 53 -8.42 3.81 5.32
C PRO A 53 -9.47 2.72 5.04
N SER A 54 -9.16 1.48 5.41
CA SER A 54 -10.10 0.36 5.25
C SER A 54 -10.30 -0.36 6.58
N PRO A 55 -11.55 -0.69 6.96
CA PRO A 55 -11.81 -1.39 8.21
C PRO A 55 -11.27 -2.84 8.14
N ILE A 56 -10.63 -3.28 9.22
CA ILE A 56 -10.06 -4.64 9.34
C ILE A 56 -10.71 -5.47 10.46
N GLY A 57 -11.76 -4.95 11.08
CA GLY A 57 -12.44 -5.57 12.23
C GLY A 57 -12.05 -4.92 13.56
N GLU A 58 -12.76 -5.27 14.63
CA GLU A 58 -12.47 -4.81 16.01
C GLU A 58 -12.34 -3.28 16.17
N GLY A 59 -13.12 -2.52 15.39
CA GLY A 59 -13.05 -1.06 15.37
C GLY A 59 -11.75 -0.48 14.81
N GLN A 60 -10.88 -1.31 14.21
CA GLN A 60 -9.60 -0.90 13.65
C GLN A 60 -9.66 -0.66 12.15
N THR A 61 -8.72 0.15 11.67
CA THR A 61 -8.51 0.39 10.24
C THR A 61 -7.06 0.15 9.87
N ILE A 62 -6.82 -0.34 8.64
CA ILE A 62 -5.51 -0.25 8.01
C ILE A 62 -5.39 1.12 7.34
N SER A 63 -4.31 1.84 7.64
CA SER A 63 -4.04 3.16 7.06
C SER A 63 -4.00 3.12 5.54
N GLN A 64 -4.39 4.22 4.89
CA GLN A 64 -4.28 4.37 3.44
C GLN A 64 -2.83 4.16 2.95
N PRO A 65 -2.61 3.61 1.74
CA PRO A 65 -1.29 3.38 1.19
C PRO A 65 -0.35 4.58 1.28
N TYR A 66 -0.82 5.80 0.98
CA TYR A 66 0.02 6.98 1.05
C TYR A 66 0.52 7.30 2.45
N MET A 67 -0.35 7.20 3.48
CA MET A 67 0.07 7.50 4.86
C MET A 67 1.15 6.53 5.33
N THR A 68 0.99 5.25 5.05
CA THR A 68 2.04 4.26 5.35
C THR A 68 3.33 4.58 4.58
N ALA A 69 3.26 4.98 3.32
CA ALA A 69 4.44 5.32 2.52
C ALA A 69 5.17 6.55 3.05
N ILE A 70 4.46 7.65 3.34
CA ILE A 70 5.10 8.88 3.83
C ILE A 70 5.70 8.69 5.23
N MET A 71 5.01 7.97 6.12
CA MET A 71 5.56 7.63 7.44
C MET A 71 6.87 6.86 7.33
N THR A 72 6.92 5.84 6.47
CA THR A 72 8.13 5.03 6.27
C THR A 72 9.26 5.83 5.61
N GLN A 73 8.95 6.68 4.62
CA GLN A 73 9.96 7.53 3.99
C GLN A 73 10.55 8.53 5.01
N SER A 74 9.71 9.14 5.85
CA SER A 74 10.14 10.08 6.89
C SER A 74 10.92 9.43 8.02
N ALA A 75 10.77 8.12 8.23
CA ALA A 75 11.52 7.39 9.24
C ALA A 75 12.97 7.08 8.82
N GLU A 76 13.34 7.33 7.55
CA GLU A 76 14.70 7.13 7.01
C GLU A 76 15.28 5.75 7.34
N VAL A 77 14.44 4.71 7.24
CA VAL A 77 14.81 3.34 7.60
C VAL A 77 15.97 2.83 6.75
N VAL A 78 16.91 2.15 7.39
CA VAL A 78 18.05 1.47 6.76
C VAL A 78 18.03 -0.02 7.08
N PRO A 79 18.60 -0.87 6.22
CA PRO A 79 18.87 -2.26 6.57
C PRO A 79 19.71 -2.34 7.85
N GLY A 80 19.35 -3.26 8.74
CA GLY A 80 20.10 -3.57 9.96
C GLY A 80 21.31 -4.46 9.71
#